data_AF-A0A2N9MCX5-F1
#
_entry.id   AF-A0A2N9MCX5-F1
#
_cell.length_a   1.000
_cell.length_b   1.000
_cell.length_c   1.000
_cell.angle_alpha   90.00
_cell.angle_beta   90.00
_cell.angle_gamma   90.00
#
_symmetry.space_group_name_H-M   'P 1'
#
loop_
_entity.id
_entity.type
_entity.pdbx_description
1 polymer ?
#
loop_
_entity_poly.entity_id
_entity_poly.type
_entity_poly.pdbx_seq_one_letter_code
_entity_poly.pdbx_strand_id
1 'polypeptide(L)'
;MYPSEGRLAENFLLKRSASHGIELLGILAFHASPVWVLAALADATGGGRKLIREISQALKEEGLLERESSFETMEQVLDGLEKTSSHLAVALNMPPVNIANLRHEWEGFKKEVAGIPPKNVPAVERVEEVWNNLQKTSREQGRSVFVLSSLMAISTVSHLPANVFWLSKATRSAARRTGKVLGEAILDHYTNMLGEIARTGFAAYWRREFRPYLKGAAEQFAPRHQSLTERLLK
;
A
#
# COMPACT_ATOMS: atom_id res chain seq x y z
N MET A 1 23.02 -32.38 0.12
CA MET A 1 22.64 -31.23 0.96
C MET A 1 21.65 -30.39 0.17
N TYR A 2 20.39 -30.35 0.58
CA TYR A 2 19.36 -29.54 -0.08
C TYR A 2 19.55 -28.06 0.32
N PRO A 3 19.43 -27.10 -0.61
CA PRO A 3 19.38 -25.70 -0.23
C PRO A 3 18.14 -25.50 0.65
N SER A 4 18.30 -24.85 1.79
CA SER A 4 17.18 -24.42 2.63
C SER A 4 16.16 -23.67 1.76
N GLU A 5 14.88 -24.05 1.83
CA GLU A 5 13.78 -23.58 0.98
C GLU A 5 13.72 -22.05 0.81
N GLY A 6 14.14 -21.28 1.82
CA GLY A 6 14.26 -19.82 1.75
C GLY A 6 15.28 -19.31 0.72
N ARG A 7 16.37 -20.03 0.46
CA ARG A 7 17.38 -19.66 -0.57
C ARG A 7 16.87 -19.86 -1.99
N LEU A 8 15.93 -20.80 -2.21
CA LEU A 8 15.36 -21.02 -3.53
C LEU A 8 14.39 -19.90 -3.90
N ALA A 9 13.53 -19.48 -2.96
CA ALA A 9 12.64 -18.32 -3.15
C ALA A 9 13.42 -17.01 -3.30
N GLU A 10 14.44 -16.76 -2.47
CA GLU A 10 15.31 -15.58 -2.60
C GLU A 10 16.05 -15.60 -3.95
N ASN A 11 16.60 -16.74 -4.39
CA ASN A 11 17.29 -16.85 -5.67
C ASN A 11 16.35 -16.71 -6.89
N PHE A 12 15.08 -17.12 -6.78
CA PHE A 12 14.10 -16.98 -7.86
C PHE A 12 13.66 -15.53 -8.05
N LEU A 13 13.43 -14.81 -6.95
CA LEU A 13 13.16 -13.37 -6.95
C LEU A 13 14.36 -12.58 -7.49
N LEU A 14 15.59 -12.93 -7.05
CA LEU A 14 16.83 -12.29 -7.49
C LEU A 14 17.16 -12.54 -8.97
N LYS A 15 16.82 -13.71 -9.54
CA LYS A 15 17.23 -14.09 -10.90
C LYS A 15 16.24 -13.76 -12.02
N ARG A 16 14.96 -13.44 -11.74
CA ARG A 16 14.02 -13.22 -12.85
C ARG A 16 12.93 -12.15 -12.71
N SER A 17 12.66 -11.53 -11.55
CA SER A 17 11.53 -10.59 -11.45
C SER A 17 11.46 -9.74 -10.17
N ALA A 18 12.61 -9.31 -9.62
CA ALA A 18 12.59 -8.46 -8.41
C ALA A 18 12.08 -7.03 -8.64
N SER A 19 12.25 -6.45 -9.83
CA SER A 19 11.80 -5.08 -10.13
C SER A 19 10.28 -5.01 -10.36
N HIS A 20 9.77 -5.70 -11.37
CA HIS A 20 8.37 -5.56 -11.82
C HIS A 20 7.32 -6.23 -10.89
N GLY A 21 7.69 -7.25 -10.11
CA GLY A 21 6.76 -7.96 -9.23
C GLY A 21 6.40 -7.16 -7.97
N ILE A 22 7.34 -6.39 -7.43
CA ILE A 22 7.13 -5.50 -6.28
C ILE A 22 6.26 -4.31 -6.69
N GLU A 23 6.48 -3.76 -7.89
CA GLU A 23 5.67 -2.68 -8.46
C GLU A 23 4.19 -3.09 -8.59
N LEU A 24 3.92 -4.30 -9.10
CA LEU A 24 2.54 -4.80 -9.28
C LEU A 24 1.82 -5.09 -7.95
N LEU A 25 2.51 -5.73 -7.00
CA LEU A 25 1.98 -5.91 -5.65
C LEU A 25 1.74 -4.56 -4.96
N GLY A 26 2.57 -3.56 -5.28
CA GLY A 26 2.38 -2.20 -4.81
C GLY A 26 1.13 -1.53 -5.37
N ILE A 27 0.80 -1.74 -6.65
CA ILE A 27 -0.43 -1.17 -7.24
C ILE A 27 -1.67 -1.82 -6.61
N LEU A 28 -1.65 -3.15 -6.41
CA LEU A 28 -2.74 -3.85 -5.74
C LEU A 28 -2.89 -3.40 -4.28
N ALA A 29 -1.79 -3.12 -3.59
CA ALA A 29 -1.79 -2.66 -2.21
C ALA A 29 -2.10 -1.14 -2.07
N PHE A 30 -2.15 -0.39 -3.17
CA PHE A 30 -2.27 1.07 -3.17
C PHE A 30 -3.49 1.57 -2.40
N HIS A 31 -4.63 0.91 -2.54
CA HIS A 31 -5.92 1.26 -1.93
C HIS A 31 -5.93 1.18 -0.39
N ALA A 32 -4.96 0.49 0.21
CA ALA A 32 -4.81 0.34 1.65
C ALA A 32 -3.52 1.03 2.16
N SER A 33 -2.86 1.81 1.31
CA SER A 33 -1.55 2.37 1.58
C SER A 33 -1.63 3.72 2.33
N PRO A 34 -0.60 4.08 3.12
CA PRO A 34 -0.51 5.39 3.75
C PRO A 34 -0.77 6.56 2.80
N VAL A 35 -0.25 6.49 1.56
CA VAL A 35 -0.49 7.49 0.51
C VAL A 35 -1.99 7.74 0.28
N TRP A 36 -2.79 6.67 0.20
CA TRP A 36 -4.24 6.74 -0.02
C TRP A 36 -4.98 7.39 1.15
N VAL A 37 -4.63 6.98 2.37
CA VAL A 37 -5.24 7.51 3.60
C VAL A 37 -4.88 8.98 3.81
N LEU A 38 -3.60 9.32 3.64
CA LEU A 38 -3.12 10.70 3.79
C LEU A 38 -3.76 11.62 2.75
N ALA A 39 -3.94 11.16 1.50
CA ALA A 39 -4.63 11.91 0.47
C ALA A 39 -6.08 12.25 0.87
N ALA A 40 -6.84 11.28 1.38
CA ALA A 40 -8.23 11.52 1.77
C ALA A 40 -8.35 12.44 3.00
N LEU A 41 -7.46 12.25 3.98
CA LEU A 41 -7.41 13.13 5.16
C LEU A 41 -6.99 14.55 4.79
N ALA A 42 -6.09 14.73 3.84
CA ALA A 42 -5.69 16.05 3.36
C ALA A 42 -6.81 16.72 2.57
N ASP A 43 -7.55 15.98 1.74
CA ASP A 43 -8.73 16.49 1.04
C ASP A 43 -9.80 16.97 2.03
N ALA A 44 -10.09 16.18 3.07
CA ALA A 44 -11.07 16.52 4.10
C ALA A 44 -10.65 17.69 5.02
N THR A 45 -9.35 17.93 5.19
CA THR A 45 -8.82 19.03 6.02
C THR A 45 -8.56 20.33 5.24
N GLY A 46 -8.75 20.33 3.91
CA GLY A 46 -8.46 21.48 3.05
C GLY A 46 -6.98 21.67 2.68
N GLY A 47 -6.09 20.77 3.13
CA GLY A 47 -4.67 20.72 2.76
C GLY A 47 -4.35 19.89 1.50
N GLY A 48 -5.37 19.30 0.87
CA GLY A 48 -5.23 18.25 -0.15
C GLY A 48 -4.33 18.58 -1.33
N ARG A 49 -4.39 19.81 -1.86
CA ARG A 49 -3.75 20.12 -3.14
C ARG A 49 -2.22 19.99 -3.12
N LYS A 50 -1.57 20.43 -2.05
CA LYS A 50 -0.11 20.30 -1.91
C LYS A 50 0.27 18.83 -1.83
N LEU A 51 -0.38 18.08 -0.93
CA LEU A 51 -0.10 16.67 -0.72
C LEU A 51 -0.33 15.84 -1.99
N ILE A 52 -1.44 16.07 -2.70
CA ILE A 52 -1.74 15.37 -3.95
C ILE A 52 -0.66 15.62 -5.01
N ARG A 53 -0.15 16.86 -5.12
CA ARG A 53 0.96 17.14 -6.04
C ARG A 53 2.23 16.39 -5.67
N GLU A 54 2.57 16.34 -4.38
CA GLU A 54 3.74 15.59 -3.91
C GLU A 54 3.58 14.08 -4.12
N ILE A 55 2.38 13.52 -3.88
CA ILE A 55 2.05 12.12 -4.19
C ILE A 55 2.20 11.86 -5.70
N SER A 56 1.63 12.74 -6.52
CA SER A 56 1.68 12.62 -7.98
C SER A 56 3.12 12.65 -8.49
N GLN A 57 3.95 13.52 -7.93
CA GLN A 57 5.37 13.58 -8.25
C GLN A 57 6.10 12.28 -7.88
N ALA A 58 5.86 11.74 -6.70
CA ALA A 58 6.45 10.47 -6.28
C ALA A 58 6.04 9.30 -7.20
N LEU A 59 4.79 9.28 -7.68
CA LEU A 59 4.32 8.26 -8.62
C LEU A 59 4.92 8.43 -10.03
N LYS A 60 5.17 9.66 -10.49
CA LYS A 60 5.87 9.93 -11.75
C LYS A 60 7.32 9.45 -11.73
N GLU A 61 8.00 9.63 -10.59
CA GLU A 61 9.39 9.17 -10.40
C GLU A 61 9.51 7.65 -10.56
N GLU A 62 8.48 6.92 -10.13
CA GLU A 62 8.36 5.47 -10.28
C GLU A 62 7.85 5.03 -11.67
N GLY A 63 7.60 5.97 -12.58
CA GLY A 63 7.05 5.67 -13.90
C GLY A 63 5.60 5.16 -13.89
N LEU A 64 4.89 5.33 -12.76
CA LEU A 64 3.48 4.94 -12.62
C LEU A 64 2.53 5.99 -13.22
N LEU A 65 3.00 7.23 -13.35
CA LEU A 65 2.27 8.33 -13.99
C LEU A 65 3.09 8.95 -15.12
N GLU A 66 2.38 9.50 -16.11
CA GLU A 66 2.97 10.29 -17.19
C GLU A 66 3.71 11.53 -16.65
N ARG A 67 4.96 11.75 -17.11
CA ARG A 67 5.84 12.81 -16.57
C ARG A 67 5.33 14.23 -16.85
N GLU A 68 4.81 14.46 -18.04
CA GLU A 68 4.40 15.79 -18.51
C GLU A 68 3.00 16.22 -18.05
N SER A 69 2.20 15.28 -17.54
CA SER A 69 0.81 15.52 -17.14
C SER A 69 0.73 16.11 -15.73
N SER A 70 -0.07 17.15 -15.50
CA SER A 70 -0.33 17.67 -14.15
C SER A 70 -1.49 16.93 -13.49
N PHE A 71 -1.37 16.70 -12.19
CA PHE A 71 -2.35 15.99 -11.38
C PHE A 71 -2.60 16.79 -10.10
N GLU A 72 -3.80 17.35 -9.98
CA GLU A 72 -4.23 18.20 -8.88
C GLU A 72 -5.24 17.51 -7.95
N THR A 73 -5.85 16.40 -8.40
CA THR A 73 -6.80 15.62 -7.61
C THR A 73 -6.48 14.12 -7.68
N MET A 74 -6.96 13.35 -6.70
CA MET A 74 -6.78 11.90 -6.69
C MET A 74 -7.48 11.21 -7.87
N GLU A 75 -8.59 11.75 -8.34
CA GLU A 75 -9.31 11.25 -9.52
C GLU A 75 -8.41 11.34 -10.77
N GLN A 76 -7.72 12.46 -10.95
CA GLN A 76 -6.75 12.60 -12.03
C GLN A 76 -5.58 11.62 -11.88
N VAL A 77 -5.09 11.38 -10.65
CA VAL A 77 -4.06 10.37 -10.38
C VAL A 77 -4.54 8.97 -10.77
N LEU A 78 -5.78 8.61 -10.41
CA LEU A 78 -6.39 7.33 -10.77
C LEU A 78 -6.54 7.18 -12.29
N ASP A 79 -6.93 8.25 -13.00
CA ASP A 79 -7.00 8.27 -14.46
C ASP A 79 -5.61 8.07 -15.10
N GLY A 80 -4.58 8.70 -14.53
CA GLY A 80 -3.19 8.50 -14.97
C GLY A 80 -2.71 7.06 -14.76
N LEU A 81 -3.02 6.46 -13.60
CA LEU A 81 -2.70 5.07 -13.31
C LEU A 81 -3.40 4.10 -14.26
N GLU A 82 -4.64 4.36 -14.69
CA GLU A 82 -5.36 3.53 -15.66
C GLU A 82 -4.65 3.45 -17.01
N LYS A 83 -4.17 4.59 -17.50
CA LYS A 83 -3.42 4.66 -18.76
C LYS A 83 -2.11 3.87 -18.67
N THR A 84 -1.33 4.08 -17.61
CA THR A 84 -0.05 3.38 -17.42
C THR A 84 -0.25 1.87 -17.20
N SER A 85 -1.22 1.49 -16.35
CA SER A 85 -1.54 0.08 -16.07
C SER A 85 -1.98 -0.66 -17.32
N SER A 86 -2.81 -0.06 -18.17
CA SER A 86 -3.28 -0.67 -19.42
C SER A 86 -2.12 -0.97 -20.36
N HIS A 87 -1.15 -0.05 -20.47
CA HIS A 87 0.05 -0.25 -21.28
C HIS A 87 0.93 -1.38 -20.74
N LEU A 88 1.14 -1.44 -19.41
CA LEU A 88 1.94 -2.49 -18.76
C LEU A 88 1.27 -3.87 -18.86
N ALA A 89 -0.05 -3.96 -18.68
CA ALA A 89 -0.80 -5.20 -18.79
C ALA A 89 -0.64 -5.85 -20.18
N VAL A 90 -0.70 -5.03 -21.24
CA VAL A 90 -0.47 -5.47 -22.62
C VAL A 90 0.99 -5.89 -22.85
N ALA A 91 1.94 -5.05 -22.42
CA ALA A 91 3.37 -5.31 -22.63
C ALA A 91 3.88 -6.57 -21.90
N LEU A 92 3.32 -6.87 -20.73
CA LEU A 92 3.75 -7.99 -19.87
C LEU A 92 2.80 -9.19 -19.92
N ASN A 93 1.77 -9.14 -20.75
CA ASN A 93 0.72 -10.17 -20.84
C ASN A 93 0.12 -10.52 -19.46
N MET A 94 -0.23 -9.48 -18.70
CA MET A 94 -0.75 -9.56 -17.33
C MET A 94 -2.22 -9.14 -17.29
N PRO A 95 -3.00 -9.62 -16.29
CA PRO A 95 -4.36 -9.11 -16.09
C PRO A 95 -4.31 -7.62 -15.74
N PRO A 96 -5.17 -6.77 -16.33
CA PRO A 96 -5.20 -5.35 -16.03
C PRO A 96 -5.70 -5.10 -14.59
N VAL A 97 -5.18 -4.06 -13.95
CA VAL A 97 -5.67 -3.61 -12.64
C VAL A 97 -7.08 -3.03 -12.80
N ASN A 98 -7.99 -3.39 -11.88
CA ASN A 98 -9.37 -2.91 -11.91
C ASN A 98 -9.48 -1.48 -11.32
N ILE A 99 -9.11 -0.47 -12.12
CA ILE A 99 -9.15 0.94 -11.71
C ILE A 99 -10.59 1.42 -11.45
N ALA A 100 -11.58 0.88 -12.16
CA ALA A 100 -12.98 1.19 -11.91
C ALA A 100 -13.39 0.86 -10.47
N ASN A 101 -12.93 -0.30 -9.95
CA ASN A 101 -13.13 -0.65 -8.56
C ASN A 101 -12.36 0.28 -7.60
N LEU A 102 -11.10 0.64 -7.92
CA LEU A 102 -10.34 1.61 -7.11
C LEU A 102 -11.03 2.96 -7.00
N ARG A 103 -11.61 3.48 -8.09
CA ARG A 103 -12.42 4.71 -8.07
C ARG A 103 -13.64 4.55 -7.16
N HIS A 104 -14.35 3.43 -7.26
CA HIS A 104 -15.50 3.18 -6.41
C HIS A 104 -15.11 3.10 -4.92
N GLU A 105 -14.00 2.43 -4.61
CA GLU A 105 -13.44 2.37 -3.25
C GLU A 105 -13.00 3.76 -2.76
N TRP A 106 -12.41 4.59 -3.62
CA TRP A 106 -12.06 5.97 -3.30
C TRP A 106 -13.27 6.81 -2.93
N GLU A 107 -14.33 6.76 -3.75
CA GLU A 107 -15.56 7.50 -3.48
C GLU A 107 -16.24 7.04 -2.19
N GLY A 108 -16.22 5.73 -1.91
CA GLY A 108 -16.68 5.18 -0.64
C GLY A 108 -15.88 5.73 0.53
N PHE A 109 -14.55 5.70 0.42
CA PHE A 109 -13.64 6.16 1.45
C PHE A 109 -13.74 7.67 1.71
N LYS A 110 -13.85 8.51 0.68
CA LYS A 110 -14.09 9.96 0.83
C LYS A 110 -15.36 10.24 1.63
N LYS A 111 -16.46 9.52 1.37
CA LYS A 111 -17.72 9.66 2.13
C LYS A 111 -17.54 9.26 3.59
N GLU A 112 -16.79 8.21 3.85
CA GLU A 112 -16.48 7.76 5.20
C GLU A 112 -15.64 8.80 5.97
N VAL A 113 -14.61 9.36 5.33
CA VAL A 113 -13.77 10.42 5.91
C VAL A 113 -14.57 11.70 6.14
N ALA A 114 -15.42 12.10 5.20
CA ALA A 114 -16.31 13.26 5.36
C ALA A 114 -17.34 13.08 6.49
N GLY A 115 -17.64 11.84 6.87
CA GLY A 115 -18.50 11.51 8.01
C GLY A 115 -17.81 11.61 9.38
N ILE A 116 -16.50 11.86 9.44
CA ILE A 116 -15.77 12.03 10.69
C ILE A 116 -16.23 13.34 11.36
N PRO A 117 -16.63 13.32 12.64
CA PRO A 117 -17.00 14.56 13.35
C PRO A 117 -15.85 15.58 13.32
N PRO A 118 -16.08 16.90 13.19
CA PRO A 118 -15.00 17.88 13.05
C PRO A 118 -13.94 17.83 14.15
N LYS A 119 -14.35 17.62 15.41
CA LYS A 119 -13.46 17.45 16.58
C LYS A 119 -12.56 16.19 16.53
N ASN A 120 -12.85 15.31 15.59
CA ASN A 120 -12.26 13.99 15.41
C ASN A 120 -11.44 13.92 14.09
N VAL A 121 -11.47 14.97 13.27
CA VAL A 121 -10.61 15.06 12.09
C VAL A 121 -9.20 15.41 12.57
N PRO A 122 -8.15 14.66 12.16
CA PRO A 122 -6.77 15.00 12.48
C PRO A 122 -6.39 16.39 11.99
N ALA A 123 -5.49 17.06 12.70
CA ALA A 123 -4.95 18.34 12.26
C ALA A 123 -4.18 18.17 10.93
N VAL A 124 -4.22 19.18 10.06
CA VAL A 124 -3.52 19.13 8.77
C VAL A 124 -2.01 18.96 8.96
N GLU A 125 -1.45 19.58 10.00
CA GLU A 125 -0.04 19.49 10.37
C GLU A 125 0.36 18.05 10.70
N ARG A 126 -0.55 17.27 11.30
CA ARG A 126 -0.30 15.85 11.63
C ARG A 126 -0.27 14.99 10.38
N VAL A 127 -1.14 15.26 9.41
CA VAL A 127 -1.14 14.57 8.11
C VAL A 127 0.16 14.89 7.35
N GLU A 128 0.56 16.17 7.33
CA GLU A 128 1.82 16.60 6.71
C GLU A 128 3.05 16.00 7.41
N GLU A 129 3.05 15.90 8.74
CA GLU A 129 4.14 15.27 9.51
C GLU A 129 4.33 13.80 9.10
N VAL A 130 3.25 13.02 9.04
CA VAL A 130 3.35 11.61 8.63
C VAL A 130 3.81 11.47 7.19
N TRP A 131 3.36 12.34 6.30
CA TRP A 131 3.83 12.39 4.92
C TRP A 131 5.33 12.70 4.82
N ASN A 132 5.80 13.71 5.57
CA ASN A 132 7.22 14.06 5.61
C ASN A 132 8.07 12.91 6.18
N ASN A 133 7.58 12.23 7.22
CA ASN A 133 8.25 11.04 7.78
C ASN A 133 8.33 9.90 6.76
N LEU A 134 7.28 9.70 5.95
CA LEU A 134 7.26 8.72 4.87
C LEU A 134 8.31 9.05 3.80
N GLN A 135 8.35 10.31 3.32
CA GLN A 135 9.36 10.77 2.36
C GLN A 135 10.79 10.66 2.90
N LYS A 136 11.00 11.05 4.17
CA LYS A 136 12.31 10.97 4.81
C LYS A 136 12.77 9.51 4.92
N THR A 137 11.92 8.64 5.46
CA THR A 137 12.23 7.22 5.62
C THR A 137 12.48 6.56 4.27
N SER A 138 11.71 6.91 3.22
CA SER A 138 11.93 6.35 1.89
C SER A 138 13.33 6.69 1.36
N ARG A 139 13.76 7.96 1.49
CA ARG A 139 15.10 8.41 1.11
C ARG A 139 16.19 7.71 1.92
N GLU A 140 16.04 7.63 3.24
CA GLU A 140 17.00 6.96 4.13
C GLU A 140 17.15 5.46 3.81
N GLN A 141 16.06 4.82 3.36
CA GLN A 141 16.05 3.40 3.00
C GLN A 141 16.42 3.13 1.52
N GLY A 142 16.69 4.18 0.73
CA GLY A 142 16.96 4.06 -0.71
C GLY A 142 15.78 3.46 -1.49
N ARG A 143 14.55 3.80 -1.09
CA ARG A 143 13.31 3.33 -1.71
C ARG A 143 12.40 4.50 -2.06
N SER A 144 11.50 4.27 -3.00
CA SER A 144 10.45 5.22 -3.32
C SER A 144 9.38 5.25 -2.25
N VAL A 145 8.66 6.37 -2.18
CA VAL A 145 7.49 6.52 -1.31
C VAL A 145 6.46 5.44 -1.64
N PHE A 146 6.27 5.13 -2.92
CA PHE A 146 5.33 4.11 -3.37
C PHE A 146 5.67 2.72 -2.83
N VAL A 147 6.92 2.28 -2.98
CA VAL A 147 7.38 0.96 -2.51
C VAL A 147 7.26 0.85 -0.99
N LEU A 148 7.67 1.90 -0.27
CA LEU A 148 7.57 1.93 1.19
C LEU A 148 6.10 1.92 1.67
N SER A 149 5.25 2.74 1.06
CA SER A 149 3.81 2.81 1.33
C SER A 149 3.11 1.47 1.06
N SER A 150 3.48 0.80 -0.02
CA SER A 150 2.96 -0.52 -0.40
C SER A 150 3.33 -1.61 0.62
N LEU A 151 4.57 -1.61 1.10
CA LEU A 151 5.01 -2.52 2.16
C LEU A 151 4.21 -2.31 3.45
N MET A 152 3.98 -1.05 3.84
CA MET A 152 3.17 -0.71 5.01
C MET A 152 1.71 -1.16 4.84
N ALA A 153 1.14 -1.01 3.64
CA ALA A 153 -0.22 -1.48 3.33
C ALA A 153 -0.36 -2.99 3.55
N ILE A 154 0.57 -3.77 3.01
CA ILE A 154 0.58 -5.24 3.14
C ILE A 154 0.77 -5.65 4.59
N SER A 155 1.74 -5.03 5.29
CA SER A 155 1.96 -5.23 6.72
C SER A 155 0.71 -4.93 7.56
N THR A 156 -0.07 -3.93 7.18
CA THR A 156 -1.31 -3.56 7.87
C THR A 156 -2.35 -4.68 7.72
N VAL A 157 -2.52 -5.24 6.52
CA VAL A 157 -3.43 -6.36 6.25
C VAL A 157 -3.00 -7.65 6.96
N SER A 158 -1.69 -7.90 7.08
CA SER A 158 -1.19 -9.09 7.79
C SER A 158 -1.43 -9.03 9.31
N HIS A 159 -1.58 -7.83 9.88
CA HIS A 159 -1.72 -7.63 11.32
C HIS A 159 -3.12 -7.20 11.77
N LEU A 160 -4.00 -6.82 10.84
CA LEU A 160 -5.37 -6.43 11.12
C LEU A 160 -6.34 -7.31 10.32
N PRO A 161 -7.34 -7.95 10.96
CA PRO A 161 -8.21 -8.85 10.24
C PRO A 161 -9.09 -8.10 9.23
N ALA A 162 -9.27 -8.66 8.03
CA ALA A 162 -9.98 -8.05 6.89
C ALA A 162 -11.44 -7.63 7.18
N ASN A 163 -12.01 -8.10 8.29
CA ASN A 163 -13.34 -7.71 8.78
C ASN A 163 -13.34 -6.39 9.58
N VAL A 164 -12.18 -5.78 9.82
CA VAL A 164 -12.04 -4.42 10.33
C VAL A 164 -12.07 -3.46 9.13
N PHE A 165 -13.23 -3.37 8.51
CA PHE A 165 -13.52 -2.28 7.59
C PHE A 165 -13.50 -0.98 8.41
N TRP A 166 -12.47 -0.18 8.12
CA TRP A 166 -11.84 0.83 8.97
C TRP A 166 -12.75 1.97 9.47
N LEU A 167 -14.01 2.08 9.04
CA LEU A 167 -14.88 3.21 9.36
C LEU A 167 -16.30 2.88 9.87
N SER A 168 -16.80 1.63 9.76
CA SER A 168 -18.25 1.39 9.97
C SER A 168 -18.67 0.96 11.38
N LYS A 169 -17.82 0.30 12.18
CA LYS A 169 -18.22 -0.26 13.49
C LYS A 169 -17.45 0.21 14.71
N ALA A 170 -16.31 0.90 14.53
CA ALA A 170 -15.48 1.34 15.65
C ALA A 170 -15.93 2.67 16.30
N THR A 171 -16.81 3.43 15.64
CA THR A 171 -17.28 4.76 16.08
C THR A 171 -18.04 4.75 17.41
N ARG A 172 -18.59 3.62 17.87
CA ARG A 172 -19.37 3.55 19.13
C ARG A 172 -18.63 2.93 20.31
N SER A 173 -17.70 1.99 20.08
CA SER A 173 -17.04 1.23 21.14
C SER A 173 -15.59 1.67 21.41
N ALA A 174 -14.83 2.06 20.39
CA ALA A 174 -13.44 2.48 20.54
C ALA A 174 -13.33 3.89 21.16
N ALA A 175 -14.18 4.82 20.74
CA ALA A 175 -14.24 6.18 21.30
C ALA A 175 -14.51 6.22 22.81
N ARG A 176 -15.16 5.17 23.37
CA ARG A 176 -15.48 5.09 24.81
C ARG A 176 -14.36 4.51 25.68
N ARG A 177 -13.39 3.77 25.11
CA ARG A 177 -12.38 3.04 25.90
C ARG A 177 -10.99 3.67 25.86
N THR A 178 -10.61 4.30 24.75
CA THR A 178 -9.23 4.78 24.55
C THR A 178 -9.11 6.29 24.35
N GLY A 179 -10.21 7.03 24.18
CA GLY A 179 -10.19 8.49 23.96
C GLY A 179 -9.53 8.95 22.64
N LYS A 180 -8.76 8.09 21.98
CA LYS A 180 -8.16 8.32 20.67
C LYS A 180 -9.17 8.13 19.55
N VAL A 181 -9.14 9.05 18.61
CA VAL A 181 -10.00 9.06 17.43
C VAL A 181 -9.35 8.22 16.33
N LEU A 182 -10.16 7.57 15.48
CA LEU A 182 -9.70 6.68 14.39
C LEU A 182 -8.63 7.31 13.50
N GLY A 183 -8.77 8.59 13.13
CA GLY A 183 -7.80 9.32 12.31
C GLY A 183 -6.42 9.46 12.99
N GLU A 184 -6.39 9.75 14.29
CA GLU A 184 -5.12 9.82 15.03
C GLU A 184 -4.51 8.43 15.24
N ALA A 185 -5.34 7.41 15.48
CA ALA A 185 -4.87 6.05 15.68
C ALA A 185 -4.17 5.47 14.43
N ILE A 186 -4.66 5.78 13.23
CA ILE A 186 -4.00 5.34 11.99
C ILE A 186 -2.68 6.08 11.76
N LEU A 187 -2.66 7.41 11.98
CA LEU A 187 -1.45 8.21 11.80
C LEU A 187 -0.34 7.80 12.80
N ASP A 188 -0.72 7.47 14.03
CA ASP A 188 0.16 6.86 15.03
C ASP A 188 0.71 5.51 14.57
N HIS A 189 -0.16 4.64 14.01
CA HIS A 189 0.25 3.35 13.49
C HIS A 189 1.28 3.49 12.36
N TYR A 190 1.05 4.41 11.42
CA TYR A 190 2.01 4.72 10.35
C TYR A 190 3.33 5.27 10.89
N THR A 191 3.27 6.17 11.86
CA THR A 191 4.47 6.72 12.52
C THR A 191 5.29 5.59 13.17
N ASN A 192 4.64 4.65 13.84
CA ASN A 192 5.30 3.51 14.46
C ASN A 192 5.96 2.58 13.44
N MET A 193 5.26 2.24 12.35
CA MET A 193 5.83 1.43 11.26
C MET A 193 7.03 2.10 10.61
N LEU A 194 6.95 3.41 10.33
CA LEU A 194 8.08 4.18 9.78
C LEU A 194 9.28 4.16 10.74
N GLY A 195 9.05 4.38 12.03
CA GLY A 195 10.11 4.31 13.05
C GLY A 195 10.70 2.90 13.21
N GLU A 196 9.92 1.85 12.98
CA GLU A 196 10.44 0.48 12.95
C GLU A 196 11.29 0.22 11.70
N ILE A 197 10.78 0.57 10.52
CA ILE A 197 11.50 0.41 9.25
C ILE A 197 12.83 1.19 9.27
N ALA A 198 12.81 2.42 9.80
CA ALA A 198 14.03 3.22 9.97
C ALA A 198 15.07 2.53 10.86
N ARG A 199 14.64 1.82 11.92
CA ARG A 199 15.54 1.12 12.86
C ARG A 199 16.03 -0.22 12.35
N THR A 200 15.16 -1.03 11.73
CA THR A 200 15.50 -2.40 11.32
C THR A 200 16.00 -2.48 9.88
N GLY A 201 15.73 -1.46 9.07
CA GLY A 201 15.99 -1.44 7.64
C GLY A 201 14.86 -2.08 6.83
N PHE A 202 14.63 -1.55 5.62
CA PHE A 202 13.57 -1.98 4.71
C PHE A 202 13.63 -3.47 4.39
N ALA A 203 14.81 -4.01 4.06
CA ALA A 203 14.95 -5.41 3.64
C ALA A 203 14.62 -6.40 4.77
N ALA A 204 15.02 -6.08 6.00
CA ALA A 204 14.73 -6.92 7.17
C ALA A 204 13.23 -6.90 7.50
N TYR A 205 12.63 -5.72 7.47
CA TYR A 205 11.18 -5.55 7.66
C TYR A 205 10.41 -6.31 6.58
N TRP A 206 10.70 -6.06 5.30
CA TRP A 206 10.07 -6.75 4.17
C TRP A 206 10.17 -8.27 4.30
N ARG A 207 11.36 -8.82 4.59
CA ARG A 207 11.53 -10.28 4.73
C ARG A 207 10.65 -10.85 5.85
N ARG A 208 10.51 -10.13 6.96
CA ARG A 208 9.66 -10.55 8.07
C ARG A 208 8.19 -10.56 7.68
N GLU A 209 7.70 -9.46 7.10
CA GLU A 209 6.29 -9.30 6.72
C GLU A 209 5.88 -10.26 5.60
N PHE A 210 6.76 -10.51 4.64
CA PHE A 210 6.47 -11.37 3.50
C PHE A 210 6.70 -12.85 3.76
N ARG A 211 7.30 -13.22 4.90
CA ARG A 211 7.60 -14.61 5.27
C ARG A 211 6.42 -15.58 5.09
N PRO A 212 5.17 -15.30 5.54
CA PRO A 212 4.06 -16.22 5.34
C PRO A 212 3.72 -16.43 3.85
N TYR A 213 3.79 -15.38 3.03
CA TYR A 213 3.50 -15.46 1.60
C TYR A 213 4.60 -16.21 0.83
N LEU A 214 5.86 -15.98 1.18
CA LEU A 214 7.00 -16.72 0.61
C LEU A 214 6.94 -18.21 0.95
N LYS A 215 6.53 -18.53 2.19
CA LYS A 215 6.33 -19.92 2.63
C LYS A 215 5.21 -20.59 1.83
N GLY A 216 4.04 -19.94 1.72
CA GLY A 216 2.91 -20.49 0.95
C GLY A 216 3.24 -20.70 -0.53
N ALA A 217 3.97 -19.75 -1.15
CA ALA A 217 4.44 -19.92 -2.53
C ALA A 217 5.38 -21.11 -2.66
N ALA A 218 6.38 -21.24 -1.77
CA ALA A 218 7.32 -22.36 -1.80
C ALA A 218 6.61 -23.72 -1.65
N GLU A 219 5.58 -23.80 -0.81
CA GLU A 219 4.74 -25.00 -0.65
C GLU A 219 3.97 -25.33 -1.94
N GLN A 220 3.36 -24.33 -2.60
CA GLN A 220 2.60 -24.53 -3.85
C GLN A 220 3.47 -24.92 -5.05
N PHE A 221 4.74 -24.47 -5.09
CA PHE A 221 5.69 -24.82 -6.14
C PHE A 221 6.60 -25.99 -5.77
N ALA A 222 6.39 -26.64 -4.62
CA ALA A 222 7.15 -27.81 -4.23
C ALA A 222 6.85 -28.97 -5.20
N PRO A 223 7.86 -29.67 -5.76
CA PRO A 223 7.65 -30.78 -6.72
C PRO A 223 6.82 -31.94 -6.19
N ARG A 224 6.55 -31.97 -4.87
CA ARG A 224 5.77 -33.01 -4.19
C ARG A 224 4.31 -32.61 -3.96
N HIS A 225 3.92 -31.37 -4.25
CA HIS A 225 2.54 -30.93 -4.14
C HIS A 225 1.79 -31.20 -5.43
N GLN A 226 0.83 -32.13 -5.38
CA GLN A 226 -0.15 -32.26 -6.45
C GLN A 226 -1.04 -31.02 -6.48
N SER A 227 -1.06 -30.33 -7.61
CA SER A 227 -2.00 -29.23 -7.84
C SER A 227 -3.44 -29.74 -7.90
N LEU A 228 -4.41 -28.87 -7.62
CA LEU A 228 -5.84 -29.20 -7.75
C LEU A 228 -6.17 -29.67 -9.17
N THR A 229 -5.50 -29.10 -10.18
CA THR A 229 -5.63 -29.48 -11.58
C THR A 229 -5.12 -30.90 -11.84
N GLU A 230 -3.96 -31.28 -11.31
CA GLU A 230 -3.43 -32.65 -11.40
C GLU A 230 -4.28 -33.67 -10.65
N ARG A 231 -5.00 -33.24 -9.61
CA ARG A 231 -5.92 -34.08 -8.85
C ARG A 231 -7.27 -34.30 -9.57
N LEU A 232 -7.64 -33.40 -10.48
CA LEU A 232 -8.85 -33.49 -11.31
C LEU A 232 -8.61 -34.25 -12.63
N LEU A 233 -7.35 -34.34 -13.07
CA LEU A 233 -6.94 -35.02 -14.30
C LEU A 233 -6.44 -36.47 -14.07
N LYS A 234 -6.49 -36.96 -12.83
CA LYS A 234 -6.28 -38.37 -12.46
C LYS A 234 -7.59 -39.00 -12.04
#